data_AF-A0A2E7RQ44-F1
#
_entry.id   AF-A0A2E7RQ44-F1
#
_cell.length_a   1.000
_cell.length_b   1.000
_cell.length_c   1.000
_cell.angle_alpha   90.00
_cell.angle_beta   90.00
_cell.angle_gamma   90.00
#
_symmetry.space_group_name_H-M   'P 1'
#
loop_
_entity.id
_entity.type
_entity.pdbx_description
1 polymer ?
#
loop_
_entity_poly.entity_id
_entity_poly.type
_entity_poly.pdbx_seq_one_letter_code
_entity_poly.pdbx_strand_id
1 'polypeptide(L)'
;IAFDLSMDTSYIYQKIIIESLYASALNDLYAQTRRASDNTYYTGSNSYAYAYRYTSRSSAGGSGSDGNTYARFSGNGMGNTSSRTSAYEIYIFNNAVSGTGKQTTLRWYRDGYDSAKYVHEGGSIAETATTTTNQFKIYSSAGGGNTLTYSGYVHYGIKRA
;
A
#
# COMPACT_ATOMS: atom_id res chain seq x y z
N ILE A 1 -8.08 -4.39 -4.55
CA ILE A 1 -7.20 -5.33 -5.29
C ILE A 1 -6.39 -6.09 -4.26
N ALA A 2 -6.32 -7.42 -4.33
CA ALA A 2 -5.53 -8.24 -3.41
C ALA A 2 -4.38 -8.90 -4.17
N PHE A 3 -3.20 -8.93 -3.55
CA PHE A 3 -1.97 -9.42 -4.12
C PHE A 3 -1.43 -10.53 -3.23
N ASP A 4 -1.32 -11.72 -3.80
CA ASP A 4 -0.83 -12.89 -3.08
C ASP A 4 0.67 -12.77 -2.80
N LEU A 5 1.04 -12.95 -1.54
CA LEU A 5 2.40 -13.01 -1.05
C LEU A 5 2.72 -14.40 -0.48
N SER A 6 1.90 -15.43 -0.70
CA SER A 6 2.05 -16.76 -0.11
C SER A 6 3.39 -17.45 -0.42
N MET A 7 4.12 -17.00 -1.44
CA MET A 7 5.46 -17.44 -1.79
C MET A 7 6.60 -16.60 -1.18
N ASP A 8 6.32 -15.67 -0.25
CA ASP A 8 7.28 -14.61 0.12
C ASP A 8 8.58 -15.10 0.75
N THR A 9 8.59 -16.27 1.40
CA THR A 9 9.85 -16.82 1.92
C THR A 9 10.85 -17.09 0.79
N SER A 10 10.35 -17.29 -0.43
CA SER A 10 11.18 -17.48 -1.63
C SER A 10 11.73 -16.18 -2.20
N TYR A 11 11.30 -15.00 -1.74
CA TYR A 11 11.70 -13.72 -2.29
C TYR A 11 12.52 -12.89 -1.28
N ILE A 12 13.57 -12.24 -1.78
CA ILE A 12 14.32 -11.21 -1.04
C ILE A 12 13.54 -9.89 -1.11
N TYR A 13 12.88 -9.68 -2.23
CA TYR A 13 12.27 -8.42 -2.61
C TYR A 13 11.15 -8.68 -3.63
N GLN A 14 10.06 -7.92 -3.50
CA GLN A 14 9.00 -7.90 -4.51
C GLN A 14 8.61 -6.46 -4.85
N LYS A 15 8.18 -6.24 -6.10
CA LYS A 15 7.67 -4.96 -6.59
C LYS A 15 6.35 -5.19 -7.30
N ILE A 16 5.36 -4.35 -7.03
CA ILE A 16 4.10 -4.30 -7.76
C ILE A 16 3.94 -2.91 -8.34
N ILE A 17 3.69 -2.85 -9.65
CA ILE A 17 3.38 -1.61 -10.36
C ILE A 17 1.92 -1.67 -10.76
N ILE A 18 1.14 -0.67 -10.38
CA ILE A 18 -0.27 -0.55 -10.76
C ILE A 18 -0.40 0.68 -11.63
N GLU A 19 -0.93 0.49 -12.83
CA GLU A 19 -1.05 1.54 -13.84
C GLU A 19 -2.47 2.09 -13.92
N SER A 20 -2.53 3.40 -14.18
CA SER A 20 -3.77 4.14 -14.38
C SER A 20 -4.82 3.95 -13.27
N LEU A 21 -4.39 3.87 -12.00
CA LEU A 21 -5.30 3.72 -10.86
C LEU A 21 -6.08 5.03 -10.62
N TYR A 22 -7.39 4.93 -10.50
CA TYR A 22 -8.26 6.02 -10.04
C TYR A 22 -9.50 5.47 -9.34
N ALA A 23 -10.16 6.34 -8.58
CA ALA A 23 -11.48 6.08 -8.03
C ALA A 23 -12.26 7.39 -8.01
N SER A 24 -12.31 8.06 -6.85
CA SER A 24 -12.95 9.36 -6.67
C SER A 24 -11.94 10.37 -6.10
N ALA A 25 -12.17 11.65 -6.40
CA ALA A 25 -11.36 12.79 -5.95
C ALA A 25 -11.23 12.88 -4.42
N LEU A 26 -12.18 12.35 -3.68
CA LEU A 26 -12.22 12.43 -2.21
C LEU A 26 -11.68 11.16 -1.53
N ASN A 27 -11.33 10.13 -2.30
CA ASN A 27 -10.96 8.84 -1.74
C ASN A 27 -9.46 8.61 -1.75
N ASP A 28 -8.97 8.22 -0.58
CA ASP A 28 -7.60 7.82 -0.35
C ASP A 28 -7.40 6.33 -0.68
N LEU A 29 -6.15 5.98 -0.96
CA LEU A 29 -5.74 4.59 -1.17
C LEU A 29 -5.18 4.05 0.13
N TYR A 30 -5.74 2.95 0.60
CA TYR A 30 -5.26 2.24 1.77
C TYR A 30 -4.70 0.89 1.39
N ALA A 31 -3.82 0.37 2.23
CA ALA A 31 -3.38 -1.01 2.18
C ALA A 31 -3.55 -1.71 3.53
N GLN A 32 -3.83 -3.00 3.46
CA GLN A 32 -3.91 -3.89 4.62
C GLN A 32 -3.24 -5.21 4.25
N THR A 33 -2.45 -5.73 5.17
CA THR A 33 -1.82 -7.05 5.11
C THR A 33 -2.70 -8.09 5.76
N ARG A 34 -2.50 -9.36 5.40
CA ARG A 34 -3.31 -10.49 5.86
C ARG A 34 -2.42 -11.53 6.53
N ARG A 35 -2.87 -12.02 7.68
CA ARG A 35 -2.25 -13.10 8.44
C ARG A 35 -2.39 -14.43 7.72
N ALA A 36 -1.29 -15.16 7.64
CA ALA A 36 -1.28 -16.53 7.15
C ALA A 36 -1.99 -17.51 8.10
N SER A 37 -1.93 -17.27 9.41
CA SER A 37 -2.40 -18.22 10.43
C SER A 37 -3.92 -18.39 10.45
N ASP A 38 -4.67 -17.31 10.25
CA ASP A 38 -6.13 -17.28 10.38
C ASP A 38 -6.83 -16.70 9.15
N ASN A 39 -6.08 -16.36 8.10
CA ASN A 39 -6.62 -15.85 6.84
C ASN A 39 -7.40 -14.53 7.00
N THR A 40 -7.14 -13.76 8.06
CA THR A 40 -7.79 -12.47 8.32
C THR A 40 -6.83 -11.28 8.14
N TYR A 41 -7.39 -10.11 7.84
CA TYR A 41 -6.60 -8.87 7.74
C TYR A 41 -6.22 -8.35 9.12
N TYR A 42 -5.06 -7.70 9.25
CA TYR A 42 -4.67 -7.13 10.54
C TYR A 42 -5.58 -5.94 10.89
N THR A 43 -6.33 -6.10 11.99
CA THR A 43 -7.27 -5.12 12.52
C THR A 43 -7.02 -4.93 14.02
N GLY A 44 -6.02 -4.12 14.41
CA GLY A 44 -5.76 -3.80 15.82
C GLY A 44 -4.64 -2.77 16.03
N SER A 45 -4.62 -2.16 17.22
CA SER A 45 -3.56 -1.24 17.66
C SER A 45 -2.20 -1.95 17.72
N ASN A 46 -1.10 -1.26 17.36
CA ASN A 46 0.28 -1.77 17.21
C ASN A 46 0.61 -2.45 15.88
N SER A 47 -0.30 -2.40 14.92
CA SER A 47 0.03 -2.66 13.52
C SER A 47 0.05 -1.30 12.81
N TYR A 48 0.84 -1.15 11.75
CA TYR A 48 0.81 -0.01 10.82
C TYR A 48 1.57 1.28 11.20
N ALA A 49 2.17 1.86 10.16
CA ALA A 49 3.30 2.78 10.22
C ALA A 49 3.13 4.02 9.32
N TYR A 50 4.12 4.90 9.46
CA TYR A 50 4.17 6.30 9.04
C TYR A 50 4.10 6.55 7.52
N ALA A 51 3.12 7.32 7.06
CA ALA A 51 3.10 7.83 5.69
C ALA A 51 3.80 9.20 5.63
N TYR A 52 4.96 9.28 4.96
CA TYR A 52 5.53 10.56 4.56
C TYR A 52 4.96 10.97 3.19
N ARG A 53 4.86 12.28 2.95
CA ARG A 53 4.38 12.88 1.71
C ARG A 53 5.46 13.84 1.22
N TYR A 54 5.96 13.65 0.01
CA TYR A 54 6.84 14.63 -0.66
C TYR A 54 6.10 15.22 -1.86
N THR A 55 5.16 16.14 -1.63
CA THR A 55 4.56 16.90 -2.74
C THR A 55 5.26 18.22 -2.96
N SER A 56 5.41 18.62 -4.23
CA SER A 56 5.72 19.99 -4.67
C SER A 56 4.56 20.97 -4.42
N ARG A 57 3.98 20.92 -3.23
CA ARG A 57 3.10 21.94 -2.67
C ARG A 57 3.57 22.08 -1.24
N SER A 58 4.20 23.20 -0.94
CA SER A 58 4.39 23.69 0.41
C SER A 58 3.20 23.26 1.28
N SER A 59 3.48 22.46 2.31
CA SER A 59 2.64 22.11 3.47
C SER A 59 2.06 20.68 3.58
N ALA A 60 2.30 20.15 4.79
CA ALA A 60 1.69 19.04 5.54
C ALA A 60 1.97 17.61 5.07
N GLY A 61 2.94 16.98 5.77
CA GLY A 61 3.13 15.54 5.83
C GLY A 61 1.91 14.81 6.39
N GLY A 62 1.74 13.55 6.01
CA GLY A 62 0.71 12.70 6.58
C GLY A 62 1.00 12.43 8.06
N SER A 63 -0.04 12.39 8.88
CA SER A 63 0.05 11.85 10.24
C SER A 63 -0.06 10.33 10.17
N GLY A 64 1.08 9.65 10.29
CA GLY A 64 1.09 8.24 10.65
C GLY A 64 0.90 8.07 12.16
N SER A 65 0.24 6.99 12.57
CA SER A 65 0.12 6.61 13.98
C SER A 65 0.26 5.09 14.09
N ASP A 66 1.01 4.65 15.09
CA ASP A 66 1.21 3.23 15.44
C ASP A 66 -0.09 2.54 15.92
N GLY A 67 -1.19 3.29 16.05
CA GLY A 67 -2.51 2.80 16.41
C GLY A 67 -3.46 2.53 15.23
N ASN A 68 -3.06 2.84 13.99
CA ASN A 68 -3.92 2.61 12.83
C ASN A 68 -4.07 1.11 12.52
N THR A 69 -5.04 0.73 11.68
CA THR A 69 -5.23 -0.67 11.24
C THR A 69 -5.03 -0.84 9.74
N TYR A 70 -4.34 0.11 9.12
CA TYR A 70 -4.10 0.17 7.69
C TYR A 70 -2.93 1.12 7.38
N ALA A 71 -2.34 0.95 6.21
CA ALA A 71 -1.46 1.93 5.59
C ALA A 71 -2.27 2.87 4.70
N ARG A 72 -1.90 4.15 4.60
CA ARG A 72 -2.48 5.11 3.65
C ARG A 72 -1.45 5.45 2.58
N PHE A 73 -1.61 4.90 1.38
CA PHE A 73 -0.75 5.11 0.21
C PHE A 73 -1.03 6.41 -0.55
N SER A 74 -2.11 7.11 -0.21
CA SER A 74 -2.40 8.43 -0.78
C SER A 74 -3.21 9.25 0.21
N GLY A 75 -2.81 10.51 0.39
CA GLY A 75 -3.64 11.53 1.02
C GLY A 75 -4.19 12.54 0.01
N ASN A 76 -5.52 12.69 -0.05
CA ASN A 76 -6.28 13.64 -0.89
C ASN A 76 -6.56 13.18 -2.33
N GLY A 77 -6.89 11.90 -2.51
CA GLY A 77 -7.41 11.40 -3.78
C GLY A 77 -6.36 10.68 -4.61
N MET A 78 -6.70 9.48 -5.09
CA MET A 78 -5.85 8.66 -5.98
C MET A 78 -6.01 8.98 -7.47
N GLY A 79 -6.78 10.02 -7.79
CA GLY A 79 -7.29 10.31 -9.14
C GLY A 79 -8.80 10.12 -9.21
N ASN A 80 -9.47 10.81 -10.12
CA ASN A 80 -10.94 10.87 -10.15
C ASN A 80 -11.58 10.59 -11.51
N THR A 81 -10.79 10.41 -12.57
CA THR A 81 -11.26 10.09 -13.93
C THR A 81 -10.19 9.28 -14.67
N SER A 82 -10.57 8.69 -15.81
CA SER A 82 -9.62 8.02 -16.72
C SER A 82 -8.56 8.94 -17.33
N SER A 83 -8.75 10.26 -17.26
CA SER A 83 -7.76 11.27 -17.67
C SER A 83 -6.93 11.84 -16.52
N ARG A 84 -7.26 11.45 -15.27
CA ARG A 84 -6.61 11.90 -14.03
C ARG A 84 -6.36 10.70 -13.15
N THR A 85 -5.45 9.85 -13.61
CA THR A 85 -5.06 8.61 -12.96
C THR A 85 -3.71 8.74 -12.26
N SER A 86 -3.36 7.74 -11.47
CA SER A 86 -2.05 7.62 -10.85
C SER A 86 -1.44 6.24 -11.07
N ALA A 87 -0.13 6.22 -11.29
CA ALA A 87 0.67 5.01 -11.21
C ALA A 87 1.18 4.85 -9.79
N TYR A 88 1.20 3.61 -9.29
CA TYR A 88 1.76 3.28 -7.99
C TYR A 88 2.82 2.21 -8.15
N GLU A 89 3.98 2.46 -7.56
CA GLU A 89 5.01 1.45 -7.39
C GLU A 89 5.09 1.07 -5.92
N ILE A 90 4.82 -0.19 -5.60
CA ILE A 90 4.81 -0.72 -4.24
C ILE A 90 5.92 -1.75 -4.12
N TYR A 91 6.84 -1.48 -3.20
CA TYR A 91 8.02 -2.24 -2.89
C TYR A 91 7.78 -3.00 -1.59
N ILE A 92 7.98 -4.30 -1.60
CA ILE A 92 7.76 -5.18 -0.46
C ILE A 92 9.12 -5.73 -0.04
N PHE A 93 9.51 -5.41 1.18
CA PHE A 93 10.75 -5.86 1.81
C PHE A 93 10.44 -6.66 3.05
N ASN A 94 11.36 -7.56 3.39
CA ASN A 94 11.40 -8.24 4.69
C ASN A 94 10.05 -8.87 5.05
N ASN A 95 9.36 -9.53 4.11
CA ASN A 95 8.06 -10.09 4.46
C ASN A 95 8.22 -11.01 5.67
N ALA A 96 7.57 -10.60 6.76
CA ALA A 96 7.76 -11.16 8.07
C ALA A 96 7.35 -12.63 8.04
N VAL A 97 8.23 -13.48 8.56
CA VAL A 97 7.92 -14.87 8.86
C VAL A 97 7.81 -14.96 10.36
N SER A 98 6.81 -15.68 10.86
CA SER A 98 6.65 -15.90 12.29
C SER A 98 7.96 -16.39 12.92
N GLY A 99 8.36 -15.77 14.03
CA GLY A 99 9.58 -16.12 14.77
C GLY A 99 10.87 -15.44 14.29
N THR A 100 10.89 -14.69 13.19
CA THR A 100 12.13 -14.03 12.73
C THR A 100 12.39 -12.66 13.34
N GLY A 101 11.42 -12.09 14.08
CA GLY A 101 11.50 -10.72 14.62
C GLY A 101 11.58 -9.62 13.55
N LYS A 102 11.24 -9.93 12.29
CA LYS A 102 11.27 -8.99 11.16
C LYS A 102 9.89 -8.41 10.93
N GLN A 103 9.86 -7.19 10.38
CA GLN A 103 8.64 -6.46 10.05
C GLN A 103 8.48 -6.38 8.52
N THR A 104 7.31 -6.78 8.00
CA THR A 104 6.99 -6.59 6.58
C THR A 104 6.98 -5.10 6.29
N THR A 105 7.86 -4.66 5.39
CA THR A 105 7.97 -3.25 5.06
C THR A 105 7.42 -3.02 3.68
N LEU A 106 6.42 -2.14 3.55
CA LEU A 106 5.95 -1.68 2.25
C LEU A 106 6.45 -0.26 2.05
N ARG A 107 7.25 -0.01 1.01
CA ARG A 107 7.53 1.34 0.53
C ARG A 107 6.72 1.57 -0.74
N TRP A 108 6.23 2.77 -0.96
CA TRP A 108 5.56 3.09 -2.21
C TRP A 108 6.02 4.42 -2.77
N TYR A 109 5.85 4.53 -4.08
CA TYR A 109 5.89 5.78 -4.81
C TYR A 109 4.63 5.89 -5.65
N ARG A 110 4.24 7.12 -5.93
CA ARG A 110 3.11 7.46 -6.77
C ARG A 110 3.50 8.62 -7.66
N ASP A 111 3.14 8.50 -8.93
CA ASP A 111 3.18 9.56 -9.92
C ASP A 111 1.80 9.65 -10.59
N GLY A 112 1.19 10.83 -10.58
CA GLY A 112 -0.11 11.02 -11.22
C GLY A 112 -0.93 12.15 -10.65
N TYR A 113 -2.26 12.07 -10.79
CA TYR A 113 -3.16 13.15 -10.40
C TYR A 113 -3.85 12.89 -9.06
N ASP A 114 -3.86 13.87 -8.17
CA ASP A 114 -4.86 13.96 -7.10
C ASP A 114 -6.23 14.43 -7.67
N SER A 115 -7.12 14.95 -6.83
CA SER A 115 -8.41 15.52 -7.28
C SER A 115 -8.31 16.59 -8.39
N ALA A 116 -7.19 17.33 -8.48
CA ALA A 116 -7.05 18.48 -9.37
C ALA A 116 -5.64 18.73 -9.95
N LYS A 117 -4.58 18.12 -9.43
CA LYS A 117 -3.18 18.45 -9.77
C LYS A 117 -2.33 17.20 -9.89
N TYR A 118 -1.25 17.31 -10.67
CA TYR A 118 -0.22 16.30 -10.69
C TYR A 118 0.56 16.32 -9.36
N VAL A 119 0.83 15.13 -8.83
CA VAL A 119 1.50 14.87 -7.57
C VAL A 119 2.53 13.77 -7.75
N HIS A 120 3.66 13.96 -7.09
CA HIS A 120 4.58 12.90 -6.74
C HIS A 120 4.40 12.63 -5.24
N GLU A 121 4.32 11.38 -4.84
CA GLU A 121 4.23 10.97 -3.43
C GLU A 121 5.11 9.75 -3.21
N GLY A 122 5.69 9.62 -2.03
CA GLY A 122 6.33 8.39 -1.63
C GLY A 122 6.32 8.26 -0.12
N GLY A 123 6.17 7.03 0.36
CA GLY A 123 6.07 6.73 1.78
C GLY A 123 6.53 5.31 2.09
N SER A 124 6.57 4.96 3.37
CA SER A 124 6.92 3.60 3.77
C SER A 124 6.28 3.22 5.09
N ILE A 125 5.70 2.03 5.15
CA ILE A 125 5.23 1.41 6.37
C ILE A 125 6.13 0.25 6.75
N ALA A 126 6.32 0.04 8.06
CA ALA A 126 6.80 -1.20 8.63
C ALA A 126 5.66 -1.82 9.46
N GLU A 127 5.32 -3.06 9.15
CA GLU A 127 4.31 -3.82 9.85
C GLU A 127 4.96 -4.61 10.99
N THR A 128 4.59 -4.31 12.23
CA THR A 128 4.92 -5.16 13.40
C THR A 128 4.07 -6.43 13.37
N ALA A 129 4.31 -7.29 12.39
CA ALA A 129 3.65 -8.57 12.27
C ALA A 129 4.27 -9.56 13.27
N THR A 130 3.49 -10.04 14.23
CA THR A 130 3.87 -11.15 15.12
C THR A 130 3.79 -12.51 14.42
N THR A 131 3.27 -12.53 13.20
CA THR A 131 2.91 -13.71 12.41
C THR A 131 3.30 -13.51 10.95
N THR A 132 3.24 -14.57 10.15
CA THR A 132 3.56 -14.49 8.73
C THR A 132 2.48 -13.75 7.95
N THR A 133 2.86 -12.77 7.13
CA THR A 133 1.97 -12.09 6.18
C THR A 133 1.95 -12.85 4.86
N ASN A 134 0.77 -13.23 4.33
CA ASN A 134 0.67 -14.00 3.07
C ASN A 134 -0.05 -13.27 1.95
N GLN A 135 -0.57 -12.07 2.19
CA GLN A 135 -1.26 -11.28 1.19
C GLN A 135 -1.26 -9.84 1.65
N PHE A 136 -1.30 -8.90 0.71
CA PHE A 136 -1.76 -7.56 1.00
C PHE A 136 -2.87 -7.17 0.03
N LYS A 137 -3.78 -6.31 0.47
CA LYS A 137 -4.79 -5.70 -0.38
C LYS A 137 -4.62 -4.20 -0.36
N ILE A 138 -5.00 -3.58 -1.46
CA ILE A 138 -5.29 -2.16 -1.53
C ILE A 138 -6.80 -1.93 -1.71
N TYR A 139 -7.30 -0.87 -1.09
CA TYR A 139 -8.71 -0.50 -1.12
C TYR A 139 -8.89 1.01 -0.96
N SER A 140 -10.05 1.50 -1.36
CA SER A 140 -10.43 2.92 -1.27
C SER A 140 -11.01 3.26 0.11
N SER A 141 -10.85 4.49 0.63
CA SER A 141 -11.49 4.92 1.91
C SER A 141 -13.00 4.80 1.89
N ALA A 142 -13.63 4.98 0.73
CA ALA A 142 -15.06 4.89 0.65
C ALA A 142 -15.47 3.42 0.75
N GLY A 143 -15.82 3.00 1.96
CA GLY A 143 -16.30 1.66 2.23
C GLY A 143 -17.46 1.26 1.33
N GLY A 144 -17.62 -0.06 1.14
CA GLY A 144 -18.88 -0.64 0.66
C GLY A 144 -19.29 -0.41 -0.79
N GLY A 145 -18.40 -0.03 -1.72
CA GLY A 145 -18.78 -0.08 -3.15
C GLY A 145 -18.01 0.76 -4.16
N ASN A 146 -17.04 1.59 -3.75
CA ASN A 146 -16.25 2.33 -4.73
C ASN A 146 -15.20 1.43 -5.39
N THR A 147 -15.42 1.17 -6.67
CA THR A 147 -14.55 0.34 -7.50
C THR A 147 -13.26 1.10 -7.79
N LEU A 148 -12.13 0.57 -7.32
CA LEU A 148 -10.82 0.97 -7.82
C LEU A 148 -10.77 0.63 -9.32
N THR A 149 -10.61 1.62 -10.17
CA THR A 149 -10.41 1.40 -11.61
C THR A 149 -8.93 1.50 -11.93
N TYR A 150 -8.41 0.55 -12.69
CA TYR A 150 -7.00 0.46 -13.06
C TYR A 150 -6.86 -0.30 -14.37
N SER A 151 -5.83 0.01 -15.16
CA SER A 151 -5.59 -0.65 -16.45
C SER A 151 -5.00 -2.05 -16.28
N GLY A 152 -4.27 -2.27 -15.19
CA GLY A 152 -3.61 -3.54 -14.89
C GLY A 152 -2.53 -3.35 -13.83
N TYR A 153 -1.82 -4.43 -13.53
CA TYR A 153 -0.64 -4.40 -12.69
C TYR A 153 0.42 -5.36 -13.19
N VAL A 154 1.67 -5.09 -12.82
CA VAL A 154 2.81 -5.99 -13.00
C VAL A 154 3.37 -6.35 -11.63
N HIS A 155 3.78 -7.61 -11.45
CA HIS A 155 4.39 -8.12 -10.24
C HIS A 155 5.77 -8.71 -10.55
N TYR A 156 6.80 -8.14 -9.93
CA TYR A 156 8.19 -8.59 -9.98
C TYR A 156 8.60 -9.18 -8.64
N GLY A 157 9.54 -10.13 -8.67
CA GLY A 157 10.18 -10.63 -7.45
C GLY A 157 11.61 -11.10 -7.70
N ILE A 158 12.52 -10.79 -6.78
CA ILE A 158 13.88 -11.35 -6.75
C ILE A 158 13.87 -12.52 -5.77
N LYS A 159 14.08 -13.73 -6.29
CA LYS A 159 14.07 -14.95 -5.47
C LYS A 159 15.34 -15.05 -4.61
N ARG A 160 15.21 -15.67 -3.44
CA ARG A 160 16.33 -16.21 -2.67
C ARG A 160 16.92 -17.39 -3.44
N ALA A 161 18.25 -17.47 -3.45
CA ALA A 161 18.99 -18.62 -3.98
C ALA A 161 18.81 -19.83 -3.05
#